data_AF-W6WK25-F1
#
_entry.id   AF-W6WK25-F1
#
_cell.length_a   1.000
_cell.length_b   1.000
_cell.length_c   1.000
_cell.angle_alpha   90.00
_cell.angle_beta   90.00
_cell.angle_gamma   90.00
#
_symmetry.space_group_name_H-M   'P 1'
#
loop_
_entity.id
_entity.type
_entity.pdbx_description
1 polymer ?
#
loop_
_entity_poly.entity_id
_entity_poly.type
_entity_poly.pdbx_seq_one_letter_code
_entity_poly.pdbx_strand_id
1 'polypeptide(L)'
;MKATYAFRVGLGVAGILASTLTLSGCIGGPTYGTDKTAMEQLTDDIGQSVSLGGKSAEAKAGLKYNPRPSLVVAKGQEQALPAPQQSLASRESNPNWVESPEETRKRMREEADAHENDPTYRSPLLAGSGQGGQMTETEKWEAFRKAKADAETVTVTGRRRSLSEPPAEFRSADAAALTDVGEPETQKEKRRKAQAEAAKKGSEWWKLF
;
A
#
# COMPACT_ATOMS: atom_id res chain seq x y z
N MET A 1 -37.08 -48.09 -5.69
CA MET A 1 -36.22 -47.88 -4.49
C MET A 1 -35.02 -46.95 -4.70
N LYS A 2 -34.46 -46.78 -5.92
CA LYS A 2 -33.31 -45.87 -6.14
C LYS A 2 -33.67 -44.37 -6.12
N ALA A 3 -34.84 -44.00 -6.63
CA ALA A 3 -35.28 -42.60 -6.70
C ALA A 3 -35.56 -41.98 -5.31
N THR A 4 -36.15 -42.75 -4.39
CA THR A 4 -36.41 -42.29 -3.02
C THR A 4 -35.13 -42.15 -2.19
N TYR A 5 -34.12 -42.97 -2.46
CA TYR A 5 -32.79 -42.83 -1.85
C TYR A 5 -32.07 -41.58 -2.36
N ALA A 6 -32.06 -41.36 -3.68
CA ALA A 6 -31.48 -40.15 -4.28
C ALA A 6 -32.17 -38.86 -3.77
N PHE A 7 -33.48 -38.89 -3.60
CA PHE A 7 -34.23 -37.77 -3.05
C PHE A 7 -33.87 -37.46 -1.59
N ARG A 8 -33.70 -38.49 -0.75
CA ARG A 8 -33.30 -38.32 0.67
C ARG A 8 -31.86 -37.86 0.81
N VAL A 9 -30.95 -38.37 -0.04
CA VAL A 9 -29.56 -37.90 -0.10
C VAL A 9 -29.51 -36.46 -0.60
N GLY A 10 -30.27 -36.12 -1.64
CA GLY A 10 -30.36 -34.74 -2.15
C GLY A 10 -30.87 -33.76 -1.11
N LEU A 11 -31.91 -34.11 -0.35
CA LEU A 11 -32.39 -33.29 0.77
C LEU A 11 -31.35 -33.14 1.88
N GLY A 12 -30.61 -34.21 2.20
CA GLY A 12 -29.53 -34.17 3.18
C GLY A 12 -28.39 -33.24 2.77
N VAL A 13 -27.94 -33.34 1.52
CA VAL A 13 -26.87 -32.48 0.97
C VAL A 13 -27.32 -31.02 0.89
N ALA A 14 -28.55 -30.75 0.47
CA ALA A 14 -29.10 -29.39 0.45
C ALA A 14 -29.18 -28.77 1.86
N GLY A 15 -29.60 -29.57 2.86
CA GLY A 15 -29.63 -29.12 4.26
C GLY A 15 -28.25 -28.79 4.83
N ILE A 16 -27.23 -29.58 4.48
CA ILE A 16 -25.84 -29.33 4.89
C ILE A 16 -25.28 -28.06 4.22
N LEU A 17 -25.55 -27.86 2.93
CA LEU A 17 -25.12 -26.64 2.23
C LEU A 17 -25.80 -25.38 2.79
N ALA A 18 -27.09 -25.47 3.11
CA ALA A 18 -27.81 -24.35 3.71
C ALA A 18 -27.27 -24.00 5.10
N SER A 19 -26.91 -24.99 5.91
CA SER A 19 -26.36 -24.75 7.25
C SER A 19 -24.93 -24.21 7.23
N THR A 20 -24.08 -24.63 6.29
CA THR A 20 -22.73 -24.07 6.16
C THR A 20 -22.74 -22.64 5.64
N LEU A 21 -23.67 -22.28 4.74
CA LEU A 21 -23.86 -20.90 4.27
C LEU A 21 -24.31 -19.96 5.39
N THR A 22 -25.21 -20.39 6.26
CA THR A 22 -25.67 -19.56 7.39
C THR A 22 -24.61 -19.42 8.49
N LEU A 23 -23.82 -20.46 8.77
CA LEU A 23 -22.72 -20.37 9.74
C LEU A 23 -21.51 -19.58 9.20
N SER A 24 -21.26 -19.62 7.88
CA SER A 24 -20.15 -18.87 7.26
C SER A 24 -20.47 -17.39 7.04
N GLY A 25 -21.74 -16.99 7.14
CA GLY A 25 -22.15 -15.60 7.19
C GLY A 25 -22.02 -15.07 8.61
N CYS A 26 -20.86 -14.52 8.96
CA CYS A 26 -20.72 -13.74 10.19
C CYS A 26 -21.79 -12.63 10.20
N ILE A 27 -22.70 -12.70 11.16
CA ILE A 27 -23.76 -11.70 11.39
C ILE A 27 -23.07 -10.35 11.66
N GLY A 28 -23.18 -9.41 10.71
CA GLY A 28 -22.60 -8.06 10.83
C GLY A 28 -21.19 -7.93 10.25
N GLY A 29 -21.10 -7.82 8.92
CA GLY A 29 -19.86 -7.43 8.23
C GLY A 29 -19.67 -5.90 8.20
N PRO A 30 -18.45 -5.41 7.97
CA PRO A 30 -18.17 -3.97 7.83
C PRO A 30 -18.95 -3.37 6.65
N THR A 31 -19.58 -2.23 6.88
CA THR A 31 -20.15 -1.37 5.84
C THR A 31 -19.00 -0.53 5.30
N TYR A 32 -18.41 -0.92 4.17
CA TYR A 32 -17.28 -0.21 3.55
C TYR A 32 -17.74 1.08 2.84
N GLY A 33 -18.38 1.99 3.57
CA GLY A 33 -18.87 3.28 3.06
C GLY A 33 -20.12 3.21 2.18
N THR A 34 -20.62 2.00 1.92
CA THR A 34 -21.97 1.76 1.40
C THR A 34 -22.81 1.34 2.60
N ASP A 35 -23.93 2.00 2.89
CA ASP A 35 -24.79 1.73 4.06
C ASP A 35 -25.35 0.29 4.16
N LYS A 36 -24.89 -0.62 3.30
CA LYS A 36 -25.22 -2.04 3.21
C LYS A 36 -24.07 -2.91 3.73
N THR A 37 -24.43 -4.01 4.39
CA THR A 37 -23.44 -5.00 4.84
C THR A 37 -22.81 -5.74 3.65
N ALA A 38 -21.60 -6.29 3.81
CA ALA A 38 -20.90 -7.02 2.74
C ALA A 38 -21.75 -8.15 2.10
N MET A 39 -22.57 -8.86 2.89
CA MET A 39 -23.46 -9.91 2.39
C MET A 39 -24.70 -9.36 1.67
N GLU A 40 -25.20 -8.21 2.10
CA GLU A 40 -26.32 -7.52 1.45
C GLU A 40 -25.88 -6.96 0.09
N GLN A 41 -24.70 -6.36 0.02
CA GLN A 41 -24.08 -5.92 -1.23
C GLN A 41 -23.86 -7.10 -2.19
N LEU A 42 -23.30 -8.22 -1.71
CA LEU A 42 -23.10 -9.42 -2.51
C LEU A 42 -24.43 -9.99 -3.05
N THR A 43 -25.49 -10.00 -2.24
CA THR A 43 -26.79 -10.51 -2.65
C THR A 43 -27.44 -9.61 -3.70
N ASP A 44 -27.33 -8.28 -3.54
CA ASP A 44 -27.79 -7.31 -4.52
C ASP A 44 -27.01 -7.45 -5.84
N ASP A 45 -25.68 -7.53 -5.77
CA ASP A 45 -24.80 -7.67 -6.94
C ASP A 45 -25.07 -8.98 -7.70
N ILE A 46 -25.26 -10.11 -7.01
CA ILE A 46 -25.64 -11.38 -7.64
C ILE A 46 -27.05 -11.26 -8.25
N GLY A 47 -28.01 -10.66 -7.54
CA GLY A 47 -29.37 -10.45 -8.04
C GLY A 47 -29.39 -9.62 -9.32
N GLN A 48 -28.58 -8.56 -9.38
CA GLN A 48 -28.42 -7.74 -10.58
C GLN A 48 -27.70 -8.50 -11.71
N SER A 49 -26.70 -9.33 -11.39
CA SER A 49 -25.97 -10.14 -12.39
C SER A 49 -26.88 -11.12 -13.14
N VAL A 50 -27.87 -11.70 -12.44
CA VAL A 50 -28.85 -12.63 -13.03
C VAL A 50 -29.93 -11.88 -13.83
N SER A 51 -30.20 -10.62 -13.47
CA SER A 51 -31.18 -9.76 -14.14
C SER A 51 -30.70 -9.21 -15.51
N LEU A 52 -29.40 -9.25 -15.80
CA LEU A 52 -28.85 -8.75 -17.06
C LEU A 52 -29.27 -9.58 -18.30
N GLY A 53 -29.70 -10.83 -18.11
CA GLY A 53 -29.77 -11.83 -19.19
C GLY A 53 -31.11 -12.02 -19.93
N GLY A 54 -32.22 -11.37 -19.54
CA GLY A 54 -33.52 -11.71 -20.15
C GLY A 54 -34.50 -10.54 -20.31
N LYS A 55 -34.77 -9.80 -19.23
CA LYS A 55 -35.84 -8.78 -19.24
C LYS A 55 -35.53 -7.56 -20.11
N SER A 56 -34.25 -7.29 -20.36
CA SER A 56 -33.79 -6.18 -21.19
C SER A 56 -33.91 -6.46 -22.69
N ALA A 57 -33.99 -7.72 -23.13
CA ALA A 57 -34.16 -8.08 -24.54
C ALA A 57 -35.64 -8.03 -24.96
N GLU A 58 -36.55 -8.59 -24.15
CA GLU A 58 -37.99 -8.58 -24.42
C GLU A 58 -38.62 -7.20 -24.21
N ALA A 59 -38.16 -6.43 -23.22
CA ALA A 59 -38.57 -5.03 -23.09
C ALA A 59 -38.13 -4.20 -24.30
N LYS A 60 -36.94 -4.46 -24.89
CA LYS A 60 -36.39 -3.72 -26.04
C LYS A 60 -36.97 -4.13 -27.40
N ALA A 61 -37.60 -5.29 -27.51
CA ALA A 61 -38.20 -5.76 -28.77
C ALA A 61 -39.39 -4.88 -29.24
N GLY A 62 -40.04 -4.15 -28.33
CA GLY A 62 -41.19 -3.27 -28.61
C GLY A 62 -40.91 -1.77 -28.55
N LEU A 63 -39.69 -1.32 -28.23
CA LEU A 63 -39.40 0.12 -28.21
C LEU A 63 -39.32 0.66 -29.64
N LYS A 64 -40.37 1.39 -30.06
CA LYS A 64 -40.28 2.29 -31.22
C LYS A 64 -39.30 3.41 -30.89
N TYR A 65 -38.06 3.26 -31.33
CA TYR A 65 -37.11 4.36 -31.36
C TYR A 65 -37.57 5.37 -32.41
N ASN A 66 -38.06 6.53 -31.98
CA ASN A 66 -38.02 7.68 -32.88
C ASN A 66 -36.55 7.96 -33.20
N PRO A 67 -36.19 8.13 -34.49
CA PRO A 67 -34.83 8.49 -34.84
C PRO A 67 -34.48 9.76 -34.08
N ARG A 68 -33.46 9.69 -33.21
CA ARG A 68 -32.93 10.89 -32.57
C ARG A 68 -32.49 11.80 -33.70
N PRO A 69 -32.87 13.10 -33.69
CA PRO A 69 -32.34 14.04 -34.68
C PRO A 69 -30.82 13.90 -34.67
N SER A 70 -30.21 13.82 -35.85
CA SER A 70 -28.76 13.72 -35.98
C SER A 70 -28.13 14.78 -35.10
N LEU A 71 -27.15 14.37 -34.28
CA LEU A 71 -26.33 15.33 -33.53
C LEU A 71 -25.94 16.44 -34.50
N VAL A 72 -26.35 17.67 -34.22
CA VAL A 72 -25.95 18.84 -34.98
C VAL A 72 -24.50 19.08 -34.63
N VAL A 73 -23.62 18.29 -35.25
CA VAL A 73 -22.19 18.52 -35.23
C VAL A 73 -22.01 19.80 -36.03
N ALA A 74 -21.46 20.83 -35.39
CA ALA A 74 -21.14 22.08 -36.08
C ALA A 74 -20.18 21.75 -37.24
N LYS A 75 -20.70 21.69 -38.48
CA LYS A 75 -19.87 21.50 -39.67
C LYS A 75 -18.91 22.68 -39.76
N GLY A 76 -17.61 22.41 -39.65
CA GLY A 76 -16.56 23.43 -39.69
C GLY A 76 -15.97 23.80 -38.33
N GLN A 77 -16.42 23.17 -37.25
CA GLN A 77 -15.73 23.19 -35.95
C GLN A 77 -15.13 21.82 -35.66
N GLU A 78 -14.21 21.38 -36.52
CA GLU A 78 -13.07 20.62 -36.04
C GLU A 78 -12.26 21.60 -35.18
N GLN A 79 -12.75 21.93 -33.98
CA GLN A 79 -11.86 22.52 -32.99
C GLN A 79 -10.71 21.54 -32.88
N ALA A 80 -9.53 21.97 -33.33
CA ALA A 80 -8.29 21.26 -33.12
C ALA A 80 -8.28 20.86 -31.65
N LEU A 81 -8.56 19.57 -31.40
CA LEU A 81 -8.59 19.05 -30.06
C LEU A 81 -7.25 19.45 -29.45
N PRO A 82 -7.22 20.06 -28.25
CA PRO A 82 -5.97 20.35 -27.61
C PRO A 82 -5.15 19.07 -27.60
N ALA A 83 -3.87 19.18 -27.98
CA ALA A 83 -3.02 18.02 -28.13
C ALA A 83 -3.13 17.13 -26.88
N PRO A 84 -3.19 15.79 -27.04
CA PRO A 84 -3.31 14.89 -25.92
C PRO A 84 -2.22 15.21 -24.89
N GLN A 85 -2.60 15.20 -23.61
CA GLN A 85 -1.64 15.44 -22.54
C GLN A 85 -0.45 14.49 -22.70
N GLN A 86 0.76 15.03 -22.62
CA GLN A 86 1.96 14.20 -22.73
C GLN A 86 1.98 13.19 -21.60
N SER A 87 2.19 11.92 -21.96
CA SER A 87 2.28 10.85 -20.98
C SER A 87 3.51 11.09 -20.11
N LEU A 88 3.27 11.38 -18.82
CA LEU A 88 4.31 11.35 -17.79
C LEU A 88 4.88 9.94 -17.62
N ALA A 89 4.23 8.93 -18.22
CA ALA A 89 4.66 7.57 -18.17
C ALA A 89 5.68 7.20 -19.28
N SER A 90 6.55 8.14 -19.67
CA SER A 90 7.61 7.91 -20.68
C SER A 90 9.00 8.06 -20.06
N ARG A 91 9.99 7.34 -20.61
CA ARG A 91 11.41 7.45 -20.21
C ARG A 91 11.93 8.88 -20.42
N GLU A 92 11.39 9.57 -21.42
CA GLU A 92 11.71 10.95 -21.78
C GLU A 92 11.22 11.96 -20.72
N SER A 93 10.06 11.71 -20.09
CA SER A 93 9.50 12.58 -19.05
C SER A 93 10.04 12.29 -17.65
N ASN A 94 10.50 11.07 -17.37
CA ASN A 94 10.97 10.64 -16.04
C ASN A 94 12.30 9.88 -16.13
N PRO A 95 13.45 10.55 -15.90
CA PRO A 95 14.79 9.92 -15.97
C PRO A 95 15.02 8.82 -14.94
N ASN A 96 14.23 8.79 -13.87
CA ASN A 96 14.32 7.77 -12.82
C ASN A 96 13.76 6.40 -13.25
N TRP A 97 13.09 6.33 -14.41
CA TRP A 97 12.55 5.08 -14.93
C TRP A 97 13.52 4.42 -15.88
N VAL A 98 14.00 3.24 -15.48
CA VAL A 98 14.90 2.42 -16.30
C VAL A 98 14.19 1.96 -17.58
N GLU A 99 12.92 1.59 -17.50
CA GLU A 99 12.03 1.27 -18.62
C GLU A 99 10.71 2.03 -18.45
N SER A 100 10.09 2.50 -19.54
CA SER A 100 8.74 3.03 -19.46
C SER A 100 7.72 1.90 -19.21
N PRO A 101 6.61 2.15 -18.49
CA PRO A 101 5.58 1.15 -18.20
C PRO A 101 4.95 0.51 -19.45
N GLU A 102 4.96 1.22 -20.58
CA GLU A 102 4.51 0.66 -21.86
C GLU A 102 5.57 -0.27 -22.46
N GLU A 103 6.85 0.09 -22.41
CA GLU A 103 7.96 -0.79 -22.81
C GLU A 103 8.01 -2.05 -21.94
N THR A 104 7.91 -1.89 -20.62
CA THR A 104 7.87 -3.04 -19.70
C THR A 104 6.68 -3.93 -20.01
N ARG A 105 5.48 -3.38 -20.26
CA ARG A 105 4.31 -4.18 -20.66
C ARG A 105 4.52 -4.93 -21.96
N LYS A 106 5.15 -4.29 -22.96
CA LYS A 106 5.48 -4.93 -24.23
C LYS A 106 6.46 -6.09 -24.03
N ARG A 107 7.55 -5.85 -23.29
CA ARG A 107 8.54 -6.88 -22.94
C ARG A 107 7.88 -8.06 -22.23
N MET A 108 7.01 -7.80 -21.27
CA MET A 108 6.32 -8.86 -20.52
C MET A 108 5.35 -9.67 -21.39
N ARG A 109 4.70 -9.05 -22.38
CA ARG A 109 3.89 -9.78 -23.38
C ARG A 109 4.77 -10.67 -24.25
N GLU A 110 5.85 -10.12 -24.79
CA GLU A 110 6.81 -10.88 -25.62
C GLU A 110 7.43 -12.05 -24.83
N GLU A 111 7.75 -11.84 -23.56
CA GLU A 111 8.26 -12.88 -22.67
C GLU A 111 7.22 -13.98 -22.42
N ALA A 112 5.95 -13.60 -22.19
CA ALA A 112 4.85 -14.54 -22.01
C ALA A 112 4.54 -15.34 -23.29
N ASP A 113 4.56 -14.68 -24.45
CA ASP A 113 4.35 -15.33 -25.76
C ASP A 113 5.49 -16.32 -26.04
N ALA A 114 6.74 -15.97 -25.72
CA ALA A 114 7.88 -16.86 -25.87
C ALA A 114 7.84 -18.10 -24.95
N HIS A 115 7.18 -17.99 -23.79
CA HIS A 115 7.08 -19.06 -22.79
C HIS A 115 5.67 -19.65 -22.66
N GLU A 116 4.81 -19.45 -23.66
CA GLU A 116 3.40 -19.90 -23.64
C GLU A 116 3.26 -21.40 -23.36
N ASN A 117 4.21 -22.20 -23.85
CA ASN A 117 4.20 -23.67 -23.74
C ASN A 117 5.14 -24.22 -22.65
N ASP A 118 5.76 -23.38 -21.83
CA ASP A 118 6.64 -23.82 -20.76
C ASP A 118 5.87 -23.93 -19.43
N PRO A 119 5.58 -25.16 -18.94
CA PRO A 119 4.87 -25.36 -17.68
C PRO A 119 5.69 -24.97 -16.44
N THR A 120 7.00 -24.76 -16.59
CA THR A 120 7.91 -24.36 -15.51
C THR A 120 8.11 -22.84 -15.44
N TYR A 121 7.68 -22.10 -16.48
CA TYR A 121 7.83 -20.66 -16.53
C TYR A 121 7.00 -19.94 -15.46
N ARG A 122 7.61 -18.93 -14.84
CA ARG A 122 7.02 -18.10 -13.78
C ARG A 122 7.18 -16.63 -14.16
N SER A 123 6.06 -15.95 -14.38
CA SER A 123 6.12 -14.53 -14.75
C SER A 123 6.69 -13.67 -13.62
N PRO A 124 7.52 -12.67 -13.94
CA PRO A 124 8.06 -11.76 -12.92
C PRO A 124 6.98 -10.93 -12.20
N LEU A 125 5.77 -10.81 -12.77
CA LEU A 125 4.63 -10.15 -12.09
C LEU A 125 4.13 -10.94 -10.88
N LEU A 126 4.22 -12.27 -10.94
CA LEU A 126 3.82 -13.15 -9.84
C LEU A 126 4.87 -13.17 -8.72
N ALA A 127 6.15 -12.99 -9.07
CA ALA A 127 7.25 -13.06 -8.11
C ALA A 127 7.31 -11.84 -7.17
N GLY A 128 6.63 -10.74 -7.51
CA GLY A 128 6.83 -9.45 -6.84
C GLY A 128 8.28 -8.97 -6.97
N SER A 129 8.60 -7.81 -6.41
CA SER A 129 9.98 -7.30 -6.35
C SER A 129 10.86 -8.05 -5.33
N GLY A 130 10.53 -9.31 -5.04
CA GLY A 130 11.22 -10.15 -4.08
C GLY A 130 11.67 -11.45 -4.70
N GLN A 131 12.70 -12.06 -4.15
CA GLN A 131 13.16 -13.42 -4.49
C GLN A 131 12.17 -14.51 -4.01
N GLY A 132 10.87 -14.18 -3.94
CA GLY A 132 9.80 -15.03 -3.46
C GLY A 132 9.60 -16.21 -4.40
N GLY A 133 10.20 -17.35 -4.04
CA GLY A 133 10.07 -18.61 -4.78
C GLY A 133 11.33 -19.09 -5.49
N GLN A 134 12.38 -18.26 -5.58
CA GLN A 134 13.67 -18.63 -6.21
C GLN A 134 14.75 -19.05 -5.20
N MET A 135 14.53 -18.83 -3.90
CA MET A 135 15.51 -19.22 -2.88
C MET A 135 15.47 -20.73 -2.62
N THR A 136 16.64 -21.35 -2.65
CA THR A 136 16.88 -22.69 -2.13
C THR A 136 16.54 -22.76 -0.64
N GLU A 137 16.28 -23.95 -0.10
CA GLU A 137 15.95 -24.11 1.32
C GLU A 137 17.07 -23.57 2.23
N THR A 138 18.32 -23.78 1.84
CA THR A 138 19.51 -23.24 2.53
C THR A 138 19.52 -21.72 2.56
N GLU A 139 19.23 -21.06 1.43
CA GLU A 139 19.16 -19.60 1.35
C GLU A 139 18.01 -19.04 2.19
N LYS A 140 16.87 -19.74 2.25
CA LYS A 140 15.76 -19.36 3.14
C LYS A 140 16.17 -19.40 4.61
N TRP A 141 16.88 -20.44 5.03
CA TRP A 141 17.37 -20.57 6.41
C TRP A 141 18.44 -19.53 6.76
N GLU A 142 19.29 -19.16 5.81
CA GLU A 142 20.27 -18.09 5.99
C GLU A 142 19.59 -16.72 6.07
N ALA A 143 18.65 -16.43 5.17
CA ALA A 143 17.85 -15.21 5.21
C ALA A 143 17.06 -15.10 6.52
N PHE A 144 16.50 -16.21 7.02
CA PHE A 144 15.82 -16.25 8.31
C PHE A 144 16.77 -15.97 9.49
N ARG A 145 17.94 -16.62 9.51
CA ARG A 145 18.97 -16.36 10.54
C ARG A 145 19.43 -14.91 10.53
N LYS A 146 19.64 -14.33 9.34
CA LYS A 146 20.00 -12.93 9.16
C LYS A 146 18.89 -12.00 9.65
N ALA A 147 17.65 -12.24 9.25
CA ALA A 147 16.50 -11.46 9.70
C ALA A 147 16.32 -11.51 11.23
N LYS A 148 16.56 -12.68 11.85
CA LYS A 148 16.54 -12.83 13.31
C LYS A 148 17.66 -12.03 13.98
N ALA A 149 18.89 -12.10 13.47
CA ALA A 149 20.02 -11.33 13.98
C ALA A 149 19.80 -9.82 13.81
N ASP A 150 19.22 -9.39 12.69
CA ASP A 150 18.86 -8.00 12.43
C ASP A 150 17.75 -7.53 13.39
N ALA A 151 16.76 -8.38 13.70
CA ALA A 151 15.71 -8.05 14.68
C ALA A 151 16.24 -7.96 16.12
N GLU A 152 17.17 -8.82 16.50
CA GLU A 152 17.79 -8.86 17.83
C GLU A 152 18.77 -7.70 18.05
N THR A 153 19.49 -7.30 17.00
CA THR A 153 20.42 -6.16 17.04
C THR A 153 19.69 -4.86 16.71
N VAL A 154 19.24 -4.13 17.72
CA VAL A 154 18.71 -2.76 17.55
C VAL A 154 19.88 -1.80 17.37
N THR A 155 20.45 -1.75 16.16
CA THR A 155 21.47 -0.77 15.81
C THR A 155 20.82 0.57 15.46
N VAL A 156 20.81 1.51 16.41
CA VAL A 156 20.20 2.85 16.26
C VAL A 156 20.84 3.66 15.11
N THR A 157 22.10 3.39 14.78
CA THR A 157 22.86 4.08 13.72
C THR A 157 22.78 3.43 12.34
N GLY A 158 22.04 2.31 12.19
CA GLY A 158 21.94 1.56 10.94
C GLY A 158 21.05 2.22 9.88
N ARG A 159 21.01 1.61 8.67
CA ARG A 159 20.04 1.97 7.61
C ARG A 159 18.60 1.87 8.15
N ARG A 160 17.71 2.74 7.67
CA ARG A 160 16.27 2.71 8.02
C ARG A 160 15.69 1.31 7.71
N ARG A 161 15.12 0.65 8.72
CA ARG A 161 14.47 -0.66 8.58
C ARG A 161 12.97 -0.53 8.32
N SER A 162 12.33 0.51 8.87
CA SER A 162 10.91 0.79 8.68
C SER A 162 10.65 2.23 8.23
N LEU A 163 9.52 2.47 7.57
CA LEU A 163 9.08 3.81 7.14
C LEU A 163 8.81 4.73 8.34
N SER A 164 8.47 4.16 9.50
CA SER A 164 8.29 4.86 10.77
C SER A 164 9.59 5.28 11.46
N GLU A 165 10.73 4.69 11.10
CA GLU A 165 12.02 5.10 11.67
C GLU A 165 12.49 6.41 11.04
N PRO A 166 12.95 7.39 11.86
CA PRO A 166 13.50 8.63 11.32
C PRO A 166 14.74 8.35 10.45
N PRO A 167 15.07 9.23 9.49
CA PRO A 167 16.32 9.15 8.73
C PRO A 167 17.56 9.05 9.62
N ALA A 168 18.62 8.42 9.11
CA ALA A 168 19.85 8.17 9.88
C ALA A 168 20.49 9.47 10.40
N GLU A 169 20.37 10.56 9.64
CA GLU A 169 20.85 11.90 10.00
C GLU A 169 20.27 12.41 11.33
N PHE A 170 19.02 12.06 11.65
CA PHE A 170 18.39 12.43 12.92
C PHE A 170 18.67 11.44 14.06
N ARG A 171 19.30 10.30 13.77
CA ARG A 171 19.67 9.28 14.75
C ARG A 171 21.14 9.38 15.19
N SER A 172 22.00 9.93 14.34
CA SER A 172 23.37 10.26 14.72
C SER A 172 23.38 11.55 15.53
N ALA A 173 23.71 11.45 16.82
CA ALA A 173 24.12 12.62 17.58
C ALA A 173 25.61 12.87 17.34
N ASP A 174 26.01 14.14 17.24
CA ASP A 174 27.40 14.52 17.07
C ASP A 174 28.23 14.02 18.26
N ALA A 175 29.26 13.22 17.99
CA ALA A 175 30.10 12.63 19.03
C ALA A 175 30.75 13.71 19.90
N ALA A 176 31.04 14.88 19.34
CA ALA A 176 31.57 16.02 20.09
C ALA A 176 30.57 16.56 21.12
N ALA A 177 29.29 16.64 20.75
CA ALA A 177 28.21 17.10 21.63
C ALA A 177 27.89 16.09 22.76
N LEU A 178 28.14 14.79 22.55
CA LEU A 178 27.95 13.76 23.58
C LEU A 178 29.04 13.78 24.65
N THR A 179 30.24 14.23 24.31
CA THR A 179 31.38 14.30 25.23
C THR A 179 31.52 15.64 25.93
N ASP A 180 30.71 16.64 25.57
CA ASP A 180 30.70 17.94 26.25
C ASP A 180 29.95 17.84 27.57
N VAL A 181 30.69 17.52 28.64
CA VAL A 181 30.18 17.42 30.01
C VAL A 181 29.91 18.80 30.64
N GLY A 182 30.17 19.89 29.91
CA GLY A 182 30.05 21.27 30.37
C GLY A 182 31.05 21.65 31.48
N GLU A 183 30.94 22.89 31.99
CA GLU A 183 31.72 23.32 33.14
C GLU A 183 31.23 22.63 34.43
N PRO A 184 32.11 21.99 35.23
CA PRO A 184 31.70 21.35 36.47
C PRO A 184 31.17 22.38 37.48
N GLU A 185 30.15 21.99 38.25
CA GLU A 185 29.46 22.88 39.21
C GLU A 185 30.41 23.53 40.23
N THR A 186 31.50 22.86 40.59
CA THR A 186 32.53 23.41 41.49
C THR A 186 33.22 24.65 40.93
N GLN A 187 33.43 24.72 39.61
CA GLN A 187 34.02 25.89 38.95
C GLN A 187 32.99 27.04 38.88
N LYS A 188 31.72 26.71 38.64
CA LYS A 188 30.64 27.71 38.67
C LYS A 188 30.46 28.30 40.06
N GLU A 189 30.53 27.50 41.13
CA GLU A 189 30.47 27.97 42.51
C GLU A 189 31.66 28.87 42.86
N LYS A 190 32.89 28.47 42.50
CA LYS A 190 34.08 29.30 42.72
C LYS A 190 33.95 30.65 42.02
N ARG A 191 33.48 30.67 40.77
CA ARG A 191 33.23 31.91 40.01
C ARG A 191 32.16 32.76 40.68
N ARG A 192 31.06 32.17 41.15
CA ARG A 192 29.98 32.88 41.86
C ARG A 192 30.49 33.50 43.18
N LYS A 193 31.32 32.77 43.94
CA LYS A 193 31.94 33.29 45.17
C LYS A 193 32.92 34.43 44.87
N ALA A 194 33.79 34.25 43.88
CA ALA A 194 34.74 35.30 43.47
C ALA A 194 34.02 36.57 42.98
N GLN A 195 32.93 36.44 42.22
CA GLN A 195 32.10 37.56 41.79
C GLN A 195 31.38 38.23 42.96
N ALA A 196 30.87 37.46 43.93
CA ALA A 196 30.24 38.01 45.13
C ALA A 196 31.24 38.77 46.01
N GLU A 197 32.48 38.28 46.13
CA GLU A 197 33.55 38.96 46.85
C GLU A 197 34.03 40.23 46.12
N ALA A 198 34.14 40.18 44.79
CA ALA A 198 34.47 41.35 43.97
C ALA A 198 33.37 42.43 44.07
N ALA A 199 32.10 42.03 44.06
CA ALA A 199 30.97 42.94 44.25
C ALA A 199 30.98 43.60 45.64
N LYS A 200 31.35 42.86 46.69
CA LYS A 200 31.49 43.40 48.05
C LYS A 200 32.67 44.37 48.20
N LYS A 201 33.73 44.23 47.41
CA LYS A 201 34.89 45.15 47.42
C LYS A 201 34.58 46.49 46.74
N GLY A 202 33.57 46.55 45.86
CA GLY A 202 33.14 47.78 45.18
C GLY A 202 32.26 48.72 46.01
N SER A 203 31.78 48.29 47.19
CA SER A 203 30.81 49.03 48.01
C SER A 203 31.40 49.72 49.24
N GLU A 204 32.72 49.89 49.36
CA GLU A 204 33.34 50.44 50.58
C GLU A 204 33.91 51.86 50.38
N TRP A 205 33.40 52.62 49.39
CA TRP A 205 33.90 53.97 49.11
C TRP A 205 33.48 55.02 50.16
N TRP A 206 32.48 54.72 51.00
CA TRP A 206 31.95 55.61 52.03
C TRP A 206 32.51 55.39 53.44
N LYS A 207 33.45 54.47 53.66
CA LYS A 207 34.02 54.17 55.00
C LYS A 207 35.29 54.95 55.36
N LEU A 208 35.68 55.93 54.55
CA LEU A 208 36.89 56.75 54.75
C LEU A 208 36.59 58.22 55.14
N PHE A 209 35.35 58.54 55.52
CA PHE A 209 34.97 59.81 56.14
C PHE A 209 34.23 59.58 57.46
#